data_AF-A0A259GE70-F1
#
_entry.id   AF-A0A259GE70-F1
#
_cell.length_a   1.000
_cell.length_b   1.000
_cell.length_c   1.000
_cell.angle_alpha   90.00
_cell.angle_beta   90.00
_cell.angle_gamma   90.00
#
_symmetry.space_group_name_H-M   'P 1'
#
loop_
_entity.id
_entity.type
_entity.pdbx_description
1 polymer ?
#
loop_
_entity_poly.entity_id
_entity_poly.type
_entity_poly.pdbx_seq_one_letter_code
_entity_poly.pdbx_strand_id
1 'polypeptide(L)'
;MATPQPKDACDLLDDDHKAVKKMFKAYAELIEPPGSKKKPALEKKRALANTICFELTVHTKLEEEIFYPPVRKAIKDELLMNEAEVEHDGAKALIAQIQDMDPSDAMYDAKVTVLGEYVDHHVKEERTEMFPKARASKVTADTASLA
;
A
#
# COMPACT_ATOMS: atom_id res chain seq x y z
N MET A 1 25.32 -19.87 -16.61
CA MET A 1 24.59 -19.26 -15.48
C MET A 1 23.72 -18.17 -16.05
N ALA A 2 22.39 -18.23 -15.89
CA ALA A 2 21.52 -17.17 -16.39
C ALA A 2 21.80 -15.89 -15.59
N THR A 3 22.04 -14.78 -16.28
CA THR A 3 22.11 -13.45 -15.67
C THR A 3 20.79 -13.17 -14.95
N PRO A 4 20.81 -12.64 -13.70
CA PRO A 4 19.58 -12.24 -13.03
C PRO A 4 18.84 -11.23 -13.91
N GLN A 5 17.57 -11.52 -14.18
CA GLN A 5 16.72 -10.65 -14.98
C GLN A 5 16.52 -9.34 -14.19
N PRO A 6 16.61 -8.16 -14.84
CA PRO A 6 16.34 -6.89 -14.18
C PRO A 6 14.93 -6.90 -13.56
N LYS A 7 14.78 -6.33 -12.35
CA LYS A 7 13.47 -6.17 -11.71
C LYS A 7 12.54 -5.34 -12.59
N ASP A 8 11.31 -5.79 -12.74
CA ASP A 8 10.26 -5.04 -13.43
C ASP A 8 9.47 -4.14 -12.47
N ALA A 9 8.57 -3.29 -13.00
CA ALA A 9 7.77 -2.39 -12.16
C ALA A 9 6.95 -3.15 -11.10
N CYS A 10 6.40 -4.32 -11.46
CA CYS A 10 5.66 -5.16 -10.50
C CYS A 10 6.55 -5.68 -9.38
N ASP A 11 7.83 -5.99 -9.63
CA ASP A 11 8.76 -6.40 -8.57
C ASP A 11 9.07 -5.27 -7.58
N LEU A 12 9.12 -4.02 -8.07
CA LEU A 12 9.35 -2.85 -7.23
C LEU A 12 8.12 -2.54 -6.35
N LEU A 13 6.92 -2.51 -6.95
CA LEU A 13 5.67 -2.34 -6.21
C LEU A 13 5.46 -3.47 -5.19
N ASP A 14 5.81 -4.71 -5.56
CA ASP A 14 5.73 -5.85 -4.66
C ASP A 14 6.67 -5.73 -3.43
N ASP A 15 7.80 -5.06 -3.59
CA ASP A 15 8.71 -4.79 -2.48
C ASP A 15 8.16 -3.71 -1.54
N ASP A 16 7.52 -2.67 -2.08
CA ASP A 16 6.79 -1.67 -1.29
C ASP A 16 5.65 -2.34 -0.49
N HIS A 17 4.85 -3.21 -1.13
CA HIS A 17 3.81 -3.99 -0.47
C HIS A 17 4.35 -4.78 0.72
N LYS A 18 5.49 -5.46 0.57
CA LYS A 18 6.14 -6.21 1.67
C LYS A 18 6.61 -5.27 2.78
N ALA A 19 7.18 -4.13 2.42
CA ALA A 19 7.67 -3.14 3.38
C ALA A 19 6.52 -2.60 4.23
N VAL A 20 5.44 -2.14 3.61
CA VAL A 20 4.25 -1.61 4.30
C VAL A 20 3.57 -2.70 5.13
N LYS A 21 3.43 -3.93 4.63
CA LYS A 21 2.89 -5.06 5.42
C LYS A 21 3.70 -5.32 6.69
N LYS A 22 5.04 -5.20 6.62
CA LYS A 22 5.90 -5.32 7.80
C LYS A 22 5.66 -4.17 8.79
N MET A 23 5.45 -2.94 8.29
CA MET A 23 5.14 -1.79 9.14
C MET A 23 3.80 -1.95 9.85
N PHE A 24 2.75 -2.42 9.17
CA PHE A 24 1.46 -2.71 9.81
C PHE A 24 1.57 -3.78 10.90
N LYS A 25 2.35 -4.85 10.67
CA LYS A 25 2.63 -5.86 11.70
C LYS A 25 3.33 -5.24 12.92
N ALA A 26 4.34 -4.41 12.68
CA ALA A 26 5.04 -3.70 13.74
C ALA A 26 4.11 -2.72 14.48
N TYR A 27 3.15 -2.09 13.79
CA TYR A 27 2.15 -1.23 14.41
C TYR A 27 1.20 -2.04 15.31
N ALA A 28 0.72 -3.19 14.85
CA ALA A 28 -0.15 -4.07 15.62
C ALA A 28 0.49 -4.51 16.94
N GLU A 29 1.81 -4.72 16.97
CA GLU A 29 2.56 -5.03 18.20
C GLU A 29 2.61 -3.86 19.20
N LEU A 30 2.33 -2.63 18.77
CA LEU A 30 2.22 -1.45 19.64
C LEU A 30 0.81 -1.26 20.22
N ILE A 31 -0.19 -1.99 19.72
CA ILE A 31 -1.56 -1.92 20.23
C ILE A 31 -1.63 -2.68 21.56
N GLU A 32 -2.02 -1.97 22.61
CA GLU A 32 -2.13 -2.54 23.94
C GLU A 32 -3.48 -3.25 24.10
N PRO A 33 -3.52 -4.46 24.68
CA PRO A 33 -4.78 -5.14 24.92
C PRO A 33 -5.63 -4.37 25.95
N PRO A 34 -6.97 -4.51 25.91
CA PRO A 34 -7.85 -3.92 26.90
C PRO A 34 -7.41 -4.26 28.33
N GLY A 35 -7.31 -3.26 29.19
CA GLY A 35 -6.87 -3.43 30.58
C GLY A 35 -5.35 -3.53 30.80
N SER A 36 -4.53 -3.33 29.77
CA SER A 36 -3.07 -3.19 29.92
C SER A 36 -2.72 -2.07 30.89
N LYS A 37 -1.76 -2.34 31.79
CA LYS A 37 -1.19 -1.34 32.72
C LYS A 37 0.01 -0.60 32.11
N LYS A 38 0.43 -0.96 30.89
CA LYS A 38 1.55 -0.30 30.22
C LYS A 38 1.13 1.11 29.78
N LYS A 39 2.05 2.05 29.88
CA LYS A 39 1.83 3.39 29.30
C LYS A 39 1.77 3.27 27.78
N PRO A 40 0.76 3.86 27.10
CA PRO A 40 0.69 3.83 25.65
C PRO A 40 1.93 4.46 25.02
N ALA A 41 2.49 3.80 24.00
CA ALA A 41 3.64 4.29 23.25
C ALA A 41 3.23 5.30 22.16
N LEU A 42 2.50 6.35 22.54
CA LEU A 42 1.83 7.29 21.62
C LEU A 42 2.76 7.86 20.55
N GLU A 43 3.96 8.31 20.93
CA GLU A 43 4.95 8.85 19.98
C GLU A 43 5.43 7.81 18.96
N LYS A 44 5.65 6.56 19.40
CA LYS A 44 6.06 5.47 18.51
C LYS A 44 4.94 5.10 17.55
N LYS A 45 3.69 5.06 18.03
CA LYS A 45 2.50 4.83 17.21
C LYS A 45 2.35 5.92 16.17
N ARG A 46 2.40 7.20 16.56
CA ARG A 46 2.31 8.33 15.65
C ARG A 46 3.40 8.28 14.58
N ALA A 47 4.66 8.08 14.98
CA ALA A 47 5.77 8.01 14.04
C ALA A 47 5.61 6.87 13.02
N LEU A 48 5.23 5.67 13.47
CA LEU A 48 5.06 4.53 12.58
C LEU A 48 3.83 4.68 11.68
N ALA A 49 2.69 5.14 12.20
CA ALA A 49 1.50 5.43 11.40
C ALA A 49 1.77 6.50 10.33
N ASN A 50 2.49 7.57 10.67
CA ASN A 50 2.87 8.60 9.71
C ASN A 50 3.81 8.06 8.63
N THR A 51 4.71 7.14 8.99
CA THR A 51 5.58 6.45 8.02
C THR A 51 4.74 5.60 7.07
N ILE A 52 3.83 4.77 7.59
CA ILE A 52 2.89 3.97 6.79
C ILE A 52 2.10 4.86 5.83
N CYS A 53 1.53 5.96 6.33
CA CYS A 53 0.74 6.90 5.54
C CYS A 53 1.58 7.53 4.41
N PHE A 54 2.83 7.91 4.70
CA PHE A 54 3.74 8.48 3.71
C PHE A 54 4.08 7.46 2.61
N GLU A 55 4.50 6.26 2.98
CA GLU A 55 4.85 5.21 2.02
C GLU A 55 3.66 4.85 1.12
N LEU A 56 2.46 4.70 1.69
CA LEU A 56 1.24 4.46 0.90
C LEU A 56 0.89 5.62 -0.03
N THR A 57 1.10 6.87 0.41
CA THR A 57 0.87 8.05 -0.45
C THR A 57 1.82 8.07 -1.63
N VAL A 58 3.09 7.74 -1.42
CA VAL A 58 4.09 7.67 -2.49
C VAL A 58 3.79 6.50 -3.44
N HIS A 59 3.46 5.35 -2.87
CA HIS A 59 3.16 4.12 -3.61
C HIS A 59 1.94 4.29 -4.53
N THR A 60 0.80 4.72 -3.97
CA THR A 60 -0.42 4.95 -4.76
C THR A 60 -0.22 6.01 -5.85
N LYS A 61 0.62 7.03 -5.59
CA LYS A 61 0.98 8.03 -6.60
C LYS A 61 1.81 7.42 -7.74
N LEU A 62 2.80 6.59 -7.41
CA LEU A 62 3.59 5.88 -8.41
C LEU A 62 2.69 5.00 -9.28
N GLU A 63 1.74 4.30 -8.67
CA GLU A 63 0.82 3.45 -9.39
C GLU A 63 -0.08 4.26 -10.33
N GLU A 64 -0.74 5.29 -9.82
CA GLU A 64 -1.69 6.10 -10.60
C GLU A 64 -1.04 6.89 -11.72
N GLU A 65 0.13 7.49 -11.48
CA GLU A 65 0.78 8.35 -12.46
C GLU A 65 1.58 7.54 -13.49
N ILE A 66 2.11 6.37 -13.11
CA ILE A 66 3.13 5.68 -13.90
C ILE A 66 2.70 4.26 -14.29
N PHE A 67 2.16 3.47 -13.35
CA PHE A 67 1.89 2.05 -13.58
C PHE A 67 0.51 1.81 -14.23
N TYR A 68 -0.55 2.38 -13.69
CA TYR A 68 -1.93 2.17 -14.13
C TYR A 68 -2.21 2.65 -15.55
N PRO A 69 -1.70 3.81 -16.03
CA PRO A 69 -2.01 4.26 -17.39
C PRO A 69 -1.62 3.26 -18.50
N PRO A 70 -0.37 2.73 -18.56
CA PRO A 70 -0.03 1.72 -19.54
C PRO A 70 -0.72 0.37 -19.27
N VAL A 71 -0.94 -0.02 -18.01
CA VAL A 71 -1.62 -1.27 -17.65
C VAL A 71 -3.08 -1.27 -18.12
N ARG A 72 -3.86 -0.24 -17.79
CA ARG A 72 -5.27 -0.09 -18.21
C ARG A 72 -5.41 -0.19 -19.72
N LYS A 73 -4.54 0.52 -20.47
CA LYS A 73 -4.52 0.47 -21.95
C LYS A 73 -4.26 -0.93 -22.50
N ALA A 74 -3.43 -1.72 -21.82
CA ALA A 74 -2.99 -3.02 -22.31
C ALA A 74 -3.92 -4.17 -21.92
N ILE A 75 -4.40 -4.22 -20.67
CA ILE A 75 -5.16 -5.36 -20.17
C ILE A 75 -6.66 -5.29 -20.49
N LYS A 76 -7.19 -4.08 -20.77
CA LYS A 76 -8.61 -3.82 -21.09
C LYS A 76 -9.62 -4.41 -20.10
N ASP A 77 -9.20 -4.53 -18.85
CA ASP A 77 -10.03 -4.99 -17.74
C ASP A 77 -10.46 -3.78 -16.92
N GLU A 78 -11.47 -3.06 -17.43
CA GLU A 78 -11.88 -1.79 -16.84
C GLU A 78 -12.44 -1.94 -15.43
N LEU A 79 -13.08 -3.07 -15.10
CA LEU A 79 -13.62 -3.28 -13.75
C LEU A 79 -12.47 -3.35 -12.74
N LEU A 80 -11.46 -4.18 -12.98
CA LEU A 80 -10.29 -4.30 -12.11
C LEU A 80 -9.57 -2.96 -11.92
N MET A 81 -9.43 -2.16 -12.99
CA MET A 81 -8.78 -0.84 -12.89
C MET A 81 -9.64 0.19 -12.14
N ASN A 82 -10.97 0.16 -12.33
CA ASN A 82 -11.89 1.04 -11.58
C ASN A 82 -11.95 0.66 -10.09
N GLU A 83 -11.92 -0.63 -9.77
CA GLU A 83 -11.88 -1.13 -8.39
C GLU A 83 -10.63 -0.63 -7.67
N ALA A 84 -9.45 -0.80 -8.28
CA ALA A 84 -8.19 -0.28 -7.74
C ALA A 84 -8.23 1.25 -7.46
N GLU A 85 -8.81 2.06 -8.36
CA GLU A 85 -8.96 3.51 -8.13
C GLU A 85 -9.87 3.82 -6.94
N VAL A 86 -10.99 3.11 -6.79
CA VAL A 86 -11.90 3.28 -5.65
C VAL A 86 -11.25 2.87 -4.33
N GLU A 87 -10.47 1.78 -4.34
CA GLU A 87 -9.70 1.34 -3.18
C GLU A 87 -8.65 2.37 -2.77
N HIS A 88 -7.92 2.96 -3.72
CA HIS A 88 -6.96 4.03 -3.48
C HIS A 88 -7.62 5.26 -2.85
N ASP A 89 -8.76 5.69 -3.37
CA ASP A 89 -9.51 6.83 -2.80
C ASP A 89 -9.91 6.55 -1.35
N GLY A 90 -10.38 5.33 -1.07
CA GLY A 90 -10.70 4.88 0.30
C GLY A 90 -9.49 4.89 1.22
N ALA A 91 -8.35 4.36 0.76
CA ALA A 91 -7.10 4.34 1.52
C ALA A 91 -6.58 5.76 1.79
N LYS A 92 -6.59 6.65 0.80
CA LYS A 92 -6.19 8.07 0.93
C LYS A 92 -7.09 8.83 1.91
N ALA A 93 -8.40 8.57 1.89
CA ALA A 93 -9.31 9.16 2.86
C ALA A 93 -9.00 8.73 4.30
N LEU A 94 -8.64 7.45 4.52
CA LEU A 94 -8.21 6.97 5.83
C LEU A 94 -6.86 7.54 6.24
N ILE A 95 -5.90 7.65 5.32
CA ILE A 95 -4.60 8.29 5.55
C ILE A 95 -4.78 9.71 6.06
N ALA A 96 -5.60 10.52 5.38
CA ALA A 96 -5.87 11.91 5.78
C ALA A 96 -6.47 11.98 7.19
N GLN A 97 -7.41 11.09 7.52
CA GLN A 97 -8.01 11.02 8.86
C GLN A 97 -6.97 10.62 9.92
N ILE A 98 -6.11 9.63 9.66
CA ILE A 98 -5.08 9.19 10.60
C ILE A 98 -4.07 10.30 10.87
N GLN A 99 -3.64 11.03 9.84
CA GLN A 99 -2.66 12.11 9.96
C GLN A 99 -3.18 13.31 10.77
N ASP A 100 -4.48 13.59 10.71
CA ASP A 100 -5.12 14.69 11.45
C ASP A 100 -5.48 14.32 12.90
N MET A 101 -5.42 13.04 13.26
CA MET A 101 -5.83 12.56 14.58
C MET A 101 -4.71 12.61 15.64
N ASP A 102 -5.15 12.66 16.91
CA ASP A 102 -4.29 12.40 18.05
C ASP A 102 -4.17 10.87 18.30
N PRO A 103 -2.96 10.31 18.52
CA PRO A 103 -2.73 8.89 18.75
C PRO A 103 -3.33 8.39 20.07
N SER A 104 -3.76 9.28 20.96
CA SER A 104 -4.52 8.93 22.16
C SER A 104 -6.02 8.78 21.91
N ASP A 105 -6.52 9.17 20.73
CA ASP A 105 -7.92 8.99 20.37
C ASP A 105 -8.28 7.49 20.27
N ALA A 106 -9.43 7.12 20.83
CA ALA A 106 -9.89 5.73 20.89
C ALA A 106 -10.08 5.10 19.49
N MET A 107 -10.32 5.90 18.46
CA MET A 107 -10.49 5.44 17.08
C MET A 107 -9.17 5.36 16.30
N TYR A 108 -8.06 5.86 16.83
CA TYR A 108 -6.80 5.95 16.10
C TYR A 108 -6.28 4.58 15.65
N ASP A 109 -6.13 3.65 16.61
CA ASP A 109 -5.69 2.28 16.32
C ASP A 109 -6.66 1.53 15.40
N ALA A 110 -7.96 1.80 15.54
CA ALA A 110 -8.98 1.19 14.70
C ALA A 110 -8.84 1.63 13.23
N LYS A 111 -8.60 2.91 12.98
CA LYS A 111 -8.38 3.42 11.61
C LYS A 111 -7.10 2.87 10.99
N VAL A 112 -6.00 2.81 11.75
CA VAL A 112 -4.74 2.22 11.25
C VAL A 112 -4.94 0.73 10.93
N THR A 113 -5.70 0.01 11.75
CA THR A 113 -6.02 -1.40 11.50
C THR A 113 -6.84 -1.58 10.22
N VAL A 114 -7.92 -0.81 10.06
CA VAL A 114 -8.78 -0.88 8.86
C VAL A 114 -8.02 -0.46 7.60
N LEU A 115 -7.15 0.55 7.68
CA LEU A 115 -6.27 0.91 6.55
C LEU A 115 -5.39 -0.28 6.16
N GLY A 116 -4.83 -1.01 7.13
CA GLY A 116 -4.04 -2.22 6.86
C GLY A 116 -4.85 -3.33 6.19
N GLU A 117 -6.12 -3.51 6.56
CA GLU A 117 -7.03 -4.48 5.93
C GLU A 117 -7.37 -4.11 4.48
N TYR A 118 -7.63 -2.83 4.21
CA TYR A 118 -7.86 -2.33 2.85
C TYR A 118 -6.64 -2.54 1.96
N VAL A 119 -5.45 -2.19 2.47
CA VAL A 119 -4.19 -2.42 1.74
C VAL A 119 -3.94 -3.91 1.51
N ASP A 120 -4.19 -4.78 2.49
CA ASP A 120 -4.01 -6.22 2.31
C ASP A 120 -4.97 -6.82 1.25
N HIS A 121 -6.18 -6.27 1.11
CA HIS A 121 -7.12 -6.64 0.05
C HIS A 121 -6.63 -6.19 -1.32
N HIS A 122 -6.30 -4.91 -1.46
CA HIS A 122 -5.78 -4.29 -2.67
C HIS A 122 -4.54 -5.05 -3.21
N VAL A 123 -3.54 -5.24 -2.34
CA VAL A 123 -2.30 -5.95 -2.65
C VAL A 123 -2.56 -7.37 -3.15
N LYS A 124 -3.59 -8.04 -2.63
CA LYS A 124 -3.95 -9.38 -3.07
C LYS A 124 -4.46 -9.35 -4.51
N GLU A 125 -5.39 -8.46 -4.82
CA GLU A 125 -5.96 -8.32 -6.18
C GLU A 125 -4.89 -7.96 -7.20
N GLU A 126 -4.03 -7.00 -6.88
CA GLU A 126 -2.93 -6.65 -7.76
C GLU A 126 -2.00 -7.83 -8.05
N ARG A 127 -1.56 -8.54 -6.99
CA ARG A 127 -0.64 -9.67 -7.14
C ARG A 127 -1.25 -10.85 -7.89
N THR A 128 -2.53 -11.14 -7.67
CA THR A 128 -3.16 -12.33 -8.24
C THR A 128 -3.81 -12.07 -9.60
N GLU A 129 -4.15 -10.82 -9.91
CA GLU A 129 -4.91 -10.48 -11.11
C GLU A 129 -4.18 -9.46 -11.97
N MET A 130 -3.84 -8.29 -11.43
CA MET A 130 -3.30 -7.19 -12.24
C MET A 130 -1.87 -7.46 -12.72
N PHE A 131 -0.94 -7.81 -11.83
CA PHE A 131 0.47 -8.03 -12.14
C PHE A 131 0.68 -9.15 -13.16
N PRO A 132 0.01 -10.32 -13.07
CA PRO A 132 0.08 -11.34 -14.12
C PRO A 132 -0.38 -10.82 -15.49
N LYS A 133 -1.50 -10.07 -15.54
CA LYS A 133 -2.01 -9.47 -16.79
C LYS A 133 -1.04 -8.42 -17.34
N ALA A 134 -0.48 -7.56 -16.49
CA ALA A 134 0.51 -6.54 -16.86
C ALA A 134 1.79 -7.16 -17.45
N ARG A 135 2.33 -8.20 -16.81
CA ARG A 135 3.52 -8.93 -17.27
C ARG A 135 3.26 -9.67 -18.59
N ALA A 136 2.11 -10.31 -18.74
CA ALA A 136 1.71 -10.95 -20.00
C ALA A 136 1.63 -9.94 -21.16
N SER A 137 1.20 -8.71 -20.86
CA SER A 137 1.15 -7.60 -21.80
C SER A 137 2.48 -6.89 -22.02
N LYS A 138 3.54 -7.26 -21.28
CA LYS A 138 4.90 -6.70 -21.36
C LYS A 138 5.00 -5.19 -21.11
N VAL A 139 4.02 -4.62 -20.42
CA VAL A 139 4.03 -3.18 -20.06
C VAL A 139 4.88 -2.88 -18.83
N THR A 140 5.39 -3.92 -18.14
CA THR A 140 6.17 -3.80 -16.90
C THR A 140 7.67 -3.62 -17.12
N ALA A 141 8.14 -3.79 -18.35
CA ALA A 141 9.56 -4.01 -18.68
C ALA A 141 10.42 -2.72 -18.73
N ASP A 142 9.84 -1.54 -18.57
CA ASP A 142 10.54 -0.28 -18.82
C ASP A 142 10.49 0.67 -17.63
N THR A 143 11.30 0.39 -16.61
CA THR A 143 11.60 1.35 -15.55
C THR A 143 12.66 2.38 -15.98
N ALA A 144 13.29 2.20 -17.15
CA ALA A 144 14.34 3.06 -17.68
C ALA A 144 13.81 4.28 -18.45
N SER A 145 12.56 4.23 -18.93
CA SER A 145 11.91 5.36 -19.63
C SER A 145 11.22 6.36 -18.68
N LEU A 146 11.43 6.23 -17.36
CA LEU A 146 10.77 7.03 -16.31
C LEU A 146 11.69 8.08 -15.64
N ALA A 147 12.81 8.42 -16.28
CA ALA A 147 13.74 9.46 -15.83
C ALA A 147 13.97 10.52 -16.92
#